data_AF-A0A3N5X614-F1
#
_entry.id   AF-A0A3N5X614-F1
#
_cell.length_a   1.000
_cell.length_b   1.000
_cell.length_c   1.000
_cell.angle_alpha   90.00
_cell.angle_beta   90.00
_cell.angle_gamma   90.00
#
_symmetry.space_group_name_H-M   'P 1'
#
loop_
_entity.id
_entity.type
_entity.pdbx_description
1 polymer ?
#
loop_
_entity_poly.entity_id
_entity_poly.type
_entity_poly.pdbx_seq_one_letter_code
_entity_poly.pdbx_strand_id
1 'polypeptide(L)'
;MTGCSAATTASGGAGQPSNTLYSNANSIYNSFQASLQKRFNRGYMYNLNYTFSKSLDTFSDEGQFQIEHDQTRPYLNRGLSDFHRKHRFVMSGTWDLPFRGNQVVEGWSLSGIGTLQSGRPFTVVDGDFSGFLFESSNPRPNLVAASHEDQTTSGPVSSRVDNYLNPDAFESSGPYFGNLGRNTIIGPTSGEWTWWCPR
;
A
#
# COMPACT_ATOMS: atom_id res chain seq x y z
N MET A 1 7.78 60.87 26.92
CA MET A 1 7.16 59.58 27.32
C MET A 1 5.69 59.60 26.95
N THR A 2 5.32 58.96 25.84
CA THR A 2 3.98 58.35 25.66
C THR A 2 4.09 57.42 24.44
N GLY A 3 4.15 56.12 24.71
CA GLY A 3 4.19 55.09 23.68
C GLY A 3 2.80 54.83 23.13
N CYS A 4 2.67 54.76 21.81
CA CYS A 4 1.47 54.30 21.13
C CYS A 4 1.69 52.82 20.78
N SER A 5 1.11 51.92 21.57
CA SER A 5 1.12 50.48 21.30
C SER A 5 0.08 50.17 20.21
N ALA A 6 0.53 49.76 19.03
CA ALA A 6 -0.35 49.21 18.00
C ALA A 6 -0.85 47.84 18.46
N ALA A 7 -2.17 47.73 18.66
CA ALA A 7 -2.82 46.44 18.85
C ALA A 7 -2.82 45.70 17.51
N THR A 8 -2.01 44.65 17.40
CA THR A 8 -2.13 43.66 16.32
C THR A 8 -3.50 43.02 16.44
N THR A 9 -4.40 43.31 15.49
CA THR A 9 -5.63 42.56 15.31
C THR A 9 -5.25 41.13 14.99
N ALA A 10 -5.47 40.23 15.95
CA ALA A 10 -5.40 38.79 15.69
C ALA A 10 -6.42 38.47 14.60
N SER A 11 -5.93 38.16 13.39
CA SER A 11 -6.74 37.56 12.34
C SER A 11 -7.40 36.32 12.93
N GLY A 12 -8.73 36.29 12.89
CA GLY A 12 -9.56 35.23 13.47
C GLY A 12 -8.98 33.86 13.13
N GLY A 13 -8.80 33.05 14.16
CA GLY A 13 -8.38 31.67 14.00
C GLY A 13 -9.36 31.00 13.03
N ALA A 14 -8.82 30.51 11.91
CA ALA A 14 -9.47 29.51 11.11
C ALA A 14 -10.01 28.43 12.07
N GLY A 15 -11.28 28.07 11.90
CA GLY A 15 -11.89 26.99 12.65
C GLY A 15 -10.94 25.82 12.68
N GLN A 16 -10.71 25.27 13.87
CA GLN A 16 -10.02 23.99 13.96
C GLN A 16 -10.84 22.99 13.13
N PRO A 17 -10.21 22.12 12.31
CA PRO A 17 -10.95 21.10 11.61
C PRO A 17 -11.73 20.31 12.66
N SER A 18 -13.04 20.22 12.45
CA SER A 18 -13.92 19.44 13.30
C SER A 18 -13.53 17.99 13.13
N ASN A 19 -12.61 17.49 13.95
CA ASN A 19 -12.19 16.10 13.93
C ASN A 19 -13.31 15.26 14.55
N THR A 20 -14.27 14.85 13.73
CA THR A 20 -15.31 13.93 14.17
C THR A 20 -14.65 12.58 14.46
N LEU A 21 -14.59 12.23 15.75
CA LEU A 21 -14.15 10.90 16.18
C LEU A 21 -15.23 9.88 15.81
N TYR A 22 -15.00 9.11 14.75
CA TYR A 22 -15.91 8.07 14.29
C TYR A 22 -15.64 6.76 15.05
N SER A 23 -16.57 6.37 15.94
CA SER A 23 -16.56 5.06 16.60
C SER A 23 -17.19 3.94 15.72
N ASN A 24 -17.64 4.28 14.53
CA ASN A 24 -18.29 3.41 13.55
C ASN A 24 -17.34 2.95 12.43
N ALA A 25 -16.04 2.86 12.71
CA ALA A 25 -15.07 2.24 11.81
C ALA A 25 -15.36 0.73 11.69
N ASN A 26 -15.36 0.21 10.46
CA ASN A 26 -15.54 -1.22 10.20
C ASN A 26 -14.33 -1.74 9.41
N SER A 27 -13.73 -2.81 9.92
CA SER A 27 -12.61 -3.49 9.28
C SER A 27 -12.90 -4.97 9.18
N ILE A 28 -12.69 -5.56 8.01
CA ILE A 28 -12.87 -6.99 7.75
C ILE A 28 -11.60 -7.53 7.11
N TYR A 29 -11.02 -8.55 7.75
CA TYR A 29 -9.84 -9.24 7.27
C TYR A 29 -10.16 -10.72 7.01
N ASN A 30 -9.98 -11.17 5.78
CA ASN A 30 -10.07 -12.57 5.39
C ASN A 30 -8.69 -13.04 4.92
N SER A 31 -8.23 -14.20 5.39
CA SER A 31 -6.96 -14.77 4.92
C SER A 31 -7.02 -16.26 4.70
N PHE A 32 -6.29 -16.71 3.69
CA PHE A 32 -5.99 -18.10 3.43
C PHE A 32 -4.47 -18.29 3.55
N GLN A 33 -4.06 -19.31 4.29
CA GLN A 33 -2.65 -19.60 4.54
C GLN A 33 -2.37 -21.06 4.20
N ALA A 34 -1.34 -21.29 3.40
CA ALA A 34 -0.85 -22.61 3.07
C ALA A 34 0.64 -22.69 3.40
N SER A 35 1.05 -23.78 4.04
CA SER A 35 2.45 -24.04 4.39
C SER A 35 2.83 -25.43 3.90
N LEU A 36 3.98 -25.52 3.22
CA LEU A 36 4.57 -26.76 2.78
C LEU A 36 6.00 -26.83 3.30
N GLN A 37 6.25 -27.77 4.19
CA GLN A 37 7.57 -28.01 4.75
C GLN A 37 8.07 -29.39 4.36
N LYS A 38 9.28 -29.44 3.83
CA LYS A 38 10.06 -30.67 3.72
C LYS A 38 11.22 -30.62 4.69
N ARG A 39 11.28 -31.57 5.62
CA ARG A 39 12.43 -31.76 6.51
C ARG A 39 13.63 -32.28 5.74
N PHE A 40 14.83 -32.00 6.23
CA PHE A 40 16.09 -32.39 5.58
C PHE A 40 16.12 -33.90 5.31
N ASN A 41 16.12 -34.27 4.03
CA ASN A 41 16.18 -35.65 3.60
C ASN A 41 16.86 -35.73 2.23
N ARG A 42 17.79 -36.68 2.06
CA ARG A 42 18.56 -36.88 0.82
C ARG A 42 19.28 -35.60 0.35
N GLY A 43 19.79 -34.80 1.28
CA GLY A 43 20.60 -33.61 0.98
C GLY A 43 19.83 -32.33 0.72
N TYR A 44 18.51 -32.24 0.97
CA TYR A 44 17.79 -30.98 0.79
C TYR A 44 16.65 -30.79 1.79
N MET A 45 16.36 -29.54 2.10
CA MET A 45 15.27 -29.07 2.97
C MET A 45 14.67 -27.80 2.36
N TYR A 46 13.35 -27.66 2.43
CA TYR A 46 12.69 -26.41 2.03
C TYR A 46 11.44 -26.14 2.86
N ASN A 47 11.08 -24.87 2.96
CA ASN A 47 9.88 -24.39 3.59
C ASN A 47 9.25 -23.31 2.70
N LEU A 48 8.02 -23.56 2.27
CA LEU A 48 7.22 -22.67 1.43
C LEU A 48 6.00 -22.22 2.22
N ASN A 49 5.80 -20.91 2.35
CA ASN A 49 4.62 -20.33 2.98
C ASN A 49 3.95 -19.38 2.00
N TYR A 50 2.65 -19.55 1.84
CA TYR A 50 1.83 -18.70 1.00
C TYR A 50 0.66 -18.16 1.82
N THR A 51 0.51 -16.85 1.83
CA THR A 51 -0.58 -16.13 2.47
C THR A 51 -1.31 -15.32 1.41
N PHE A 52 -2.59 -15.63 1.23
CA PHE A 52 -3.53 -14.79 0.53
C PHE A 52 -4.35 -14.01 1.55
N SER A 53 -4.45 -12.70 1.42
CA SER A 53 -5.27 -11.90 2.33
C SER A 53 -6.12 -10.89 1.58
N LYS A 54 -7.28 -10.55 2.16
CA LYS A 54 -8.13 -9.45 1.74
C LYS A 54 -8.54 -8.65 2.98
N SER A 55 -8.09 -7.41 3.06
CA SER A 55 -8.35 -6.49 4.15
C SER A 55 -9.11 -5.28 3.62
N LEU A 56 -10.29 -5.05 4.15
CA LEU A 56 -11.14 -3.90 3.82
C LEU A 56 -11.38 -3.11 5.10
N ASP A 57 -11.19 -1.81 5.05
CA ASP A 57 -11.46 -0.93 6.18
C ASP A 57 -12.03 0.42 5.74
N THR A 58 -12.71 1.08 6.67
CA THR A 58 -13.12 2.49 6.53
C THR A 58 -11.98 3.43 6.94
N PHE A 59 -11.11 2.97 7.84
CA PHE A 59 -9.93 3.67 8.36
C PHE A 59 -8.82 2.65 8.59
N SER A 60 -7.60 2.94 8.14
CA SER A 60 -6.47 2.02 8.37
C SER A 60 -5.57 2.44 9.54
N ASP A 61 -5.49 3.73 9.88
CA ASP A 61 -4.58 4.23 10.91
C ASP A 61 -5.32 5.05 11.97
N GLU A 62 -4.97 4.81 13.24
CA GLU A 62 -5.51 5.49 14.43
C GLU A 62 -4.94 6.91 14.59
N GLY A 63 -3.91 7.29 13.83
CA GLY A 63 -3.32 8.64 13.87
C GLY A 63 -3.94 9.65 12.89
N GLN A 64 -4.60 9.16 11.84
CA GLN A 64 -5.20 9.97 10.78
C GLN A 64 -6.71 9.71 10.73
N PHE A 65 -7.45 10.28 11.67
CA PHE A 65 -8.92 10.25 11.71
C PHE A 65 -9.57 11.11 10.61
N GLN A 66 -8.89 11.31 9.49
CA GLN A 66 -9.35 12.14 8.39
C GLN A 66 -10.06 11.23 7.39
N ILE A 67 -11.38 11.39 7.30
CA ILE A 67 -12.12 10.93 6.14
C ILE A 67 -11.68 11.83 4.98
N GLU A 68 -10.93 11.27 4.01
CA GLU A 68 -10.46 11.91 2.78
C GLU A 68 -11.60 12.29 1.80
N HIS A 69 -12.85 12.20 2.26
CA HIS A 69 -14.07 12.34 1.47
C HIS A 69 -15.19 12.92 2.35
N ASP A 70 -16.43 12.49 2.14
CA ASP A 70 -17.57 12.98 2.89
C ASP A 70 -17.59 12.43 4.32
N GLN A 71 -17.28 13.30 5.28
CA GLN A 71 -17.33 13.03 6.72
C GLN A 71 -18.74 12.62 7.18
N THR A 72 -19.81 13.13 6.57
CA THR A 72 -21.18 12.76 6.93
C THR A 72 -21.56 11.36 6.45
N ARG A 73 -20.80 10.81 5.48
CA ARG A 73 -21.04 9.50 4.86
C ARG A 73 -19.76 8.64 4.87
N PRO A 74 -19.29 8.20 6.05
CA PRO A 74 -18.02 7.49 6.21
C PRO A 74 -17.93 6.19 5.40
N TYR A 75 -19.06 5.53 5.13
CA TYR A 75 -19.11 4.31 4.32
C TYR A 75 -18.58 4.50 2.88
N LEU A 76 -18.53 5.74 2.36
CA LEU A 76 -17.93 6.06 1.06
C LEU A 76 -16.39 5.98 1.06
N ASN A 77 -15.76 5.82 2.23
CA ASN A 77 -14.32 5.60 2.38
C ASN A 77 -13.96 4.12 2.55
N ARG A 78 -14.95 3.23 2.52
CA ARG A 78 -14.68 1.80 2.64
C ARG A 78 -13.91 1.31 1.40
N GLY A 79 -12.67 0.90 1.62
CA GLY A 79 -11.74 0.50 0.56
C GLY A 79 -10.81 -0.61 1.04
N LEU A 80 -9.82 -0.95 0.20
CA LEU A 80 -8.71 -1.80 0.66
C LEU A 80 -7.95 -1.09 1.78
N SER A 81 -7.49 -1.84 2.77
CA SER A 81 -6.64 -1.30 3.85
C SER A 81 -5.28 -0.85 3.32
N ASP A 82 -4.68 0.20 3.90
CA ASP A 82 -3.31 0.65 3.57
C ASP A 82 -2.26 -0.46 3.81
N PHE A 83 -2.56 -1.36 4.74
CA PHE A 83 -1.73 -2.52 5.07
C PHE A 83 -2.07 -3.77 4.27
N HIS A 84 -3.02 -3.69 3.34
CA HIS A 84 -3.47 -4.82 2.55
C HIS A 84 -2.34 -5.35 1.65
N ARG A 85 -2.05 -6.65 1.78
CA ARG A 85 -1.13 -7.38 0.92
C ARG A 85 -1.84 -8.63 0.39
N LYS A 86 -2.27 -8.57 -0.87
CA LYS A 86 -3.10 -9.63 -1.47
C LYS A 86 -2.41 -10.99 -1.47
N HIS A 87 -1.15 -11.03 -1.90
CA HIS A 87 -0.33 -12.24 -1.94
C HIS A 87 0.99 -11.99 -1.23
N ARG A 88 1.38 -12.91 -0.36
CA ARG A 88 2.72 -13.00 0.22
C ARG A 88 3.21 -14.43 0.14
N PHE A 89 4.33 -14.63 -0.54
CA PHE A 89 4.99 -15.91 -0.69
C PHE A 89 6.39 -15.82 -0.10
N VAL A 90 6.71 -16.74 0.80
CA VAL A 90 8.02 -16.84 1.44
C VAL A 90 8.55 -18.24 1.19
N MET A 91 9.70 -18.34 0.55
CA MET A 91 10.39 -19.59 0.28
C MET A 91 11.75 -19.56 0.96
N SER A 92 12.10 -20.63 1.65
CA SER A 92 13.45 -20.83 2.18
C SER A 92 13.87 -22.27 1.98
N GLY A 93 15.16 -22.51 1.80
CA GLY A 93 15.67 -23.86 1.66
C GLY A 93 17.19 -23.94 1.61
N THR A 94 17.67 -25.16 1.83
CA THR A 94 19.07 -25.53 1.72
C THR A 94 19.17 -26.81 0.91
N TRP A 95 20.12 -26.87 -0.01
CA TRP A 95 20.39 -28.02 -0.86
C TRP A 95 21.89 -28.30 -0.89
N ASP A 96 22.27 -29.45 -0.37
CA ASP A 96 23.60 -30.03 -0.48
C ASP A 96 23.77 -30.66 -1.87
N LEU A 97 24.74 -30.15 -2.62
CA LEU A 97 24.98 -30.56 -3.98
C LEU A 97 25.61 -31.97 -4.01
N PRO A 98 25.10 -32.91 -4.82
CA PRO A 98 25.56 -34.30 -4.83
C PRO A 98 26.85 -34.50 -5.66
N PHE A 99 27.70 -33.48 -5.78
CA PHE A 99 28.96 -33.60 -6.52
C PHE A 99 29.93 -34.50 -5.75
N ARG A 100 30.52 -35.48 -6.44
CA ARG A 100 31.48 -36.46 -5.92
C ARG A 100 32.61 -36.65 -6.92
N GLY A 101 33.86 -36.76 -6.45
CA GLY A 101 35.02 -37.13 -7.26
C GLY A 101 36.25 -36.23 -7.11
N ASN A 102 36.16 -35.05 -6.50
CA ASN A 102 37.31 -34.19 -6.23
C ASN A 102 37.05 -33.28 -5.02
N GLN A 103 38.03 -33.15 -4.12
CA GLN A 103 37.99 -32.35 -2.89
C GLN A 103 37.69 -30.85 -3.12
N VAL A 104 37.82 -30.37 -4.36
CA VAL A 104 37.50 -28.98 -4.78
C VAL A 104 36.00 -28.78 -5.07
N VAL A 105 35.28 -29.83 -5.47
CA VAL A 105 33.85 -29.79 -5.86
C VAL A 105 32.93 -30.54 -4.89
N GLU A 106 33.48 -31.19 -3.87
CA GLU A 106 32.72 -31.82 -2.79
C GLU A 106 32.39 -30.84 -1.66
N GLY A 107 31.25 -31.05 -0.98
CA GLY A 107 30.88 -30.33 0.24
C GLY A 107 30.07 -29.04 0.05
N TRP A 108 29.78 -28.64 -1.19
CA TRP A 108 29.02 -27.41 -1.43
C TRP A 108 27.56 -27.54 -0.99
N SER A 109 27.10 -26.57 -0.22
CA SER A 109 25.69 -26.39 0.12
C SER A 109 25.19 -25.08 -0.47
N LEU A 110 23.97 -25.07 -1.00
CA LEU A 110 23.29 -23.88 -1.49
C LEU A 110 22.12 -23.57 -0.56
N SER A 111 22.17 -22.42 0.09
CA SER A 111 21.08 -21.93 0.91
C SER A 111 20.48 -20.67 0.30
N GLY A 112 19.17 -20.51 0.45
CA GLY A 112 18.50 -19.30 0.03
C GLY A 112 17.16 -19.07 0.71
N ILE A 113 16.78 -17.80 0.74
CA ILE A 113 15.47 -17.33 1.15
C ILE A 113 15.00 -16.27 0.15
N GLY A 114 13.72 -16.29 -0.15
CA GLY A 114 13.08 -15.26 -0.93
C GLY A 114 11.69 -14.95 -0.43
N THR A 115 11.34 -13.68 -0.55
CA THR A 115 10.01 -13.18 -0.25
C THR A 115 9.48 -12.47 -1.48
N LEU A 116 8.28 -12.83 -1.90
CA LEU A 116 7.50 -12.14 -2.92
C LEU A 116 6.23 -11.61 -2.27
N GLN A 117 5.92 -10.34 -2.47
CA GLN A 117 4.69 -9.74 -1.94
C GLN A 117 4.05 -8.80 -2.96
N SER A 118 2.71 -8.80 -2.99
CA SER A 118 1.95 -7.81 -3.75
C SER A 118 2.22 -6.39 -3.26
N GLY A 119 2.12 -5.39 -4.13
CA GLY A 119 2.25 -3.98 -3.75
C GLY A 119 1.20 -3.56 -2.73
N ARG A 120 1.46 -2.44 -2.04
CA ARG A 120 0.46 -1.83 -1.15
C ARG A 120 -0.54 -1.07 -2.02
N PRO A 121 -1.83 -1.11 -1.68
CA PRO A 121 -2.73 -0.18 -2.30
C PRO A 121 -2.40 1.25 -1.84
N PHE A 122 -2.71 2.23 -2.67
CA PHE A 122 -2.64 3.64 -2.32
C PHE A 122 -3.74 4.41 -3.03
N THR A 123 -4.01 5.60 -2.51
CA THR A 123 -5.04 6.51 -3.03
C THR A 123 -4.35 7.69 -3.70
N VAL A 124 -4.85 8.09 -4.87
CA VAL A 124 -4.46 9.35 -5.50
C VAL A 124 -5.29 10.47 -4.90
N VAL A 125 -4.62 11.55 -4.53
CA VAL A 125 -5.23 12.75 -3.98
C VAL A 125 -5.01 13.89 -4.96
N ASP A 126 -6.00 14.78 -5.05
CA ASP A 126 -5.89 16.00 -5.82
C ASP A 126 -5.26 17.09 -4.93
N GLY A 127 -4.27 17.80 -5.48
CA GLY A 127 -3.51 18.84 -4.79
C GLY A 127 -3.97 20.26 -5.10
N ASP A 128 -4.81 20.45 -6.12
CA ASP A 128 -5.20 21.76 -6.61
C ASP A 128 -6.63 22.11 -6.14
N PHE A 129 -6.72 22.89 -5.06
CA PHE A 129 -7.93 23.61 -4.59
C PHE A 129 -9.19 22.78 -4.32
N SER A 130 -9.14 21.46 -4.41
CA SER A 130 -10.30 20.61 -4.26
C SER A 130 -10.61 20.36 -2.78
N GLY A 131 -11.89 20.19 -2.44
CA GLY A 131 -12.31 19.93 -1.05
C GLY A 131 -12.33 21.16 -0.12
N PHE A 132 -12.02 22.37 -0.61
CA PHE A 132 -12.07 23.63 0.17
C PHE A 132 -13.43 23.86 0.85
N LEU A 133 -14.54 23.54 0.19
CA LEU A 133 -15.89 23.68 0.76
C LEU A 133 -16.17 22.74 1.94
N PHE A 134 -15.33 21.71 2.12
CA PHE A 134 -15.52 20.65 3.10
C PHE A 134 -14.31 20.47 4.03
N GLU A 135 -13.37 21.42 4.01
CA GLU A 135 -12.16 21.39 4.85
C GLU A 135 -11.35 20.08 4.72
N SER A 136 -11.45 19.40 3.57
CA SER A 136 -10.66 18.21 3.28
C SER A 136 -9.30 18.64 2.74
N SER A 137 -8.22 18.20 3.39
CA SER A 137 -6.86 18.52 2.95
C SER A 137 -6.38 17.69 1.76
N ASN A 138 -7.10 16.60 1.43
CA ASN A 138 -6.68 15.57 0.48
C ASN A 138 -7.89 14.91 -0.20
N PRO A 139 -8.72 15.66 -0.96
CA PRO A 139 -9.83 15.05 -1.69
C PRO A 139 -9.33 14.09 -2.76
N ARG A 140 -10.12 13.06 -3.04
CA ARG A 140 -9.89 12.14 -4.15
C ARG A 140 -10.39 12.75 -5.48
N PRO A 141 -9.67 12.60 -6.60
CA PRO A 141 -10.10 13.10 -7.92
C PRO A 141 -11.29 12.30 -8.49
N ASN A 142 -11.80 12.74 -9.63
CA ASN A 142 -12.72 11.96 -10.45
C ASN A 142 -11.96 10.96 -11.33
N LEU A 143 -12.43 9.73 -11.39
CA LEU A 143 -12.06 8.74 -12.37
C LEU A 143 -12.89 8.97 -13.63
N VAL A 144 -12.25 9.42 -14.71
CA VAL A 144 -12.86 9.63 -16.04
C VAL A 144 -12.77 8.37 -16.90
N ALA A 145 -11.81 7.48 -16.58
CA ALA A 145 -11.68 6.21 -17.28
C ALA A 145 -12.84 5.26 -16.98
N ALA A 146 -13.25 4.50 -18.00
CA ALA A 146 -14.38 3.57 -17.91
C ALA A 146 -14.14 2.38 -16.96
N SER A 147 -12.89 2.13 -16.56
CA SER A 147 -12.53 1.02 -15.67
C SER A 147 -11.41 1.37 -14.68
N HIS A 148 -11.35 0.63 -13.56
CA HIS A 148 -10.26 0.71 -12.61
C HIS A 148 -8.90 0.23 -13.17
N GLU A 149 -8.90 -0.51 -14.28
CA GLU A 149 -7.70 -1.06 -14.90
C GLU A 149 -6.88 0.03 -15.62
N ASP A 150 -7.56 1.07 -16.08
CA ASP A 150 -6.96 2.20 -16.81
C ASP A 150 -6.25 3.22 -15.91
N GLN A 151 -6.37 3.06 -14.57
CA GLN A 151 -5.74 3.95 -13.57
C GLN A 151 -4.21 3.88 -13.60
N THR A 152 -3.67 2.77 -14.11
CA THR A 152 -2.24 2.57 -14.23
C THR A 152 -1.92 2.25 -15.69
N THR A 153 -0.78 2.70 -16.18
CA THR A 153 -0.32 2.35 -17.53
C THR A 153 -0.09 0.83 -17.69
N SER A 154 0.29 0.33 -18.87
CA SER A 154 0.51 -1.11 -19.10
C SER A 154 1.99 -1.45 -19.30
N GLY A 155 2.40 -2.66 -18.89
CA GLY A 155 3.74 -3.21 -19.16
C GLY A 155 4.69 -3.21 -17.95
N PRO A 156 6.00 -3.47 -18.20
CA PRO A 156 7.13 -3.32 -17.31
C PRO A 156 6.97 -2.43 -16.09
N VAL A 157 6.99 -2.89 -14.83
CA VAL A 157 7.15 -1.92 -13.71
C VAL A 157 8.42 -1.09 -13.90
N SER A 158 9.49 -1.72 -14.38
CA SER A 158 10.77 -1.06 -14.68
C SER A 158 10.69 -0.02 -15.80
N SER A 159 9.78 -0.17 -16.77
CA SER A 159 9.60 0.80 -17.87
C SER A 159 8.60 1.90 -17.54
N ARG A 160 7.99 1.85 -16.36
CA ARG A 160 6.90 2.74 -15.93
C ARG A 160 7.20 3.44 -14.62
N VAL A 161 8.45 3.47 -14.18
CA VAL A 161 8.85 4.14 -12.94
C VAL A 161 8.41 5.61 -12.96
N ASP A 162 8.54 6.27 -14.12
CA ASP A 162 8.18 7.69 -14.28
C ASP A 162 6.73 7.91 -14.73
N ASN A 163 6.04 6.87 -15.22
CA ASN A 163 4.70 6.95 -15.80
C ASN A 163 3.80 5.82 -15.27
N TYR A 164 3.86 5.52 -13.98
CA TYR A 164 3.13 4.39 -13.41
C TYR A 164 1.61 4.63 -13.45
N LEU A 165 1.22 5.84 -13.08
CA LEU A 165 -0.15 6.33 -13.14
C LEU A 165 -0.47 6.83 -14.54
N ASN A 166 -1.70 6.60 -14.98
CA ASN A 166 -2.22 7.20 -16.21
C ASN A 166 -2.91 8.53 -15.84
N PRO A 167 -2.32 9.70 -16.17
CA PRO A 167 -2.92 10.98 -15.82
C PRO A 167 -4.27 11.21 -16.51
N ASP A 168 -4.47 10.67 -17.72
CA ASP A 168 -5.73 10.82 -18.47
C ASP A 168 -6.91 10.07 -17.83
N ALA A 169 -6.64 9.18 -16.87
CA ALA A 169 -7.67 8.51 -16.11
C ALA A 169 -8.27 9.39 -15.00
N PHE A 170 -7.62 10.50 -14.64
CA PHE A 170 -8.00 11.34 -13.50
C PHE A 170 -8.33 12.77 -13.93
N GLU A 171 -9.41 13.29 -13.40
CA GLU A 171 -9.81 14.70 -13.54
C GLU A 171 -10.02 15.30 -12.16
N SER A 172 -9.66 16.58 -11.98
CA SER A 172 -9.90 17.28 -10.72
C SER A 172 -11.39 17.24 -10.36
N SER A 173 -11.68 16.98 -9.09
CA SER A 173 -13.06 17.04 -8.59
C SER A 173 -13.56 18.47 -8.35
N GLY A 174 -12.71 19.47 -8.56
CA GLY A 174 -13.00 20.87 -8.29
C GLY A 174 -13.41 21.07 -6.82
N PRO A 175 -14.39 21.94 -6.51
CA PRO A 175 -14.76 22.22 -5.12
C PRO A 175 -15.53 21.06 -4.44
N TYR A 176 -15.81 19.96 -5.17
CA TYR A 176 -16.57 18.82 -4.69
C TYR A 176 -15.67 17.63 -4.35
N PHE A 177 -16.24 16.62 -3.69
CA PHE A 177 -15.60 15.32 -3.54
C PHE A 177 -15.60 14.55 -4.86
N GLY A 178 -14.48 13.95 -5.24
CA GLY A 178 -14.42 13.10 -6.43
C GLY A 178 -15.06 11.73 -6.26
N ASN A 179 -15.18 10.98 -7.34
CA ASN A 179 -15.81 9.66 -7.35
C ASN A 179 -14.81 8.49 -7.17
N LEU A 180 -13.49 8.76 -7.15
CA LEU A 180 -12.48 7.71 -7.03
C LEU A 180 -12.61 7.01 -5.68
N GLY A 181 -12.65 5.67 -5.69
CA GLY A 181 -12.66 4.84 -4.49
C GLY A 181 -11.34 4.93 -3.70
N ARG A 182 -11.38 4.61 -2.39
CA ARG A 182 -10.17 4.56 -1.58
C ARG A 182 -9.35 3.33 -1.96
N ASN A 183 -8.05 3.53 -2.13
CA ASN A 183 -7.07 2.45 -2.30
C ASN A 183 -7.35 1.53 -3.50
N THR A 184 -7.83 2.13 -4.59
CA THR A 184 -8.15 1.41 -5.84
C THR A 184 -6.91 1.04 -6.63
N ILE A 185 -5.81 1.77 -6.47
CA ILE A 185 -4.56 1.53 -7.19
C ILE A 185 -3.66 0.63 -6.36
N ILE A 186 -3.17 -0.45 -6.96
CA ILE A 186 -2.19 -1.33 -6.34
C ILE A 186 -0.80 -0.90 -6.79
N GLY A 187 0.10 -0.65 -5.84
CA GLY A 187 1.50 -0.37 -6.13
C GLY A 187 2.24 -1.56 -6.75
N PRO A 188 3.49 -1.34 -7.19
CA PRO A 188 4.28 -2.39 -7.80
C PRO A 188 4.52 -3.55 -6.81
N THR A 189 4.56 -4.76 -7.35
CA THR A 189 4.94 -5.95 -6.58
C THR A 189 6.42 -5.85 -6.23
N SER A 190 6.77 -6.31 -5.02
CA SER A 190 8.15 -6.31 -4.55
C SER A 190 8.59 -7.72 -4.23
N GLY A 191 9.82 -8.05 -4.59
CA GLY A 191 10.44 -9.34 -4.31
C GLY A 191 11.90 -9.18 -3.94
N GLU A 192 12.35 -9.94 -2.95
CA GLU A 192 13.74 -10.01 -2.54
C GLU A 192 14.19 -11.47 -2.50
N TRP A 193 15.43 -11.71 -2.91
CA TRP A 193 16.05 -13.04 -2.94
C TRP A 193 17.47 -12.93 -2.43
N THR A 194 17.78 -13.72 -1.42
CA THR A 194 19.12 -13.83 -0.85
C THR A 194 19.54 -15.28 -0.90
N TRP A 195 20.72 -15.54 -1.44
CA TRP A 195 21.30 -16.87 -1.48
C TRP A 195 22.77 -16.81 -1.07
N TRP A 196 23.25 -17.88 -0.46
CA TRP A 196 24.62 -18.01 -0.03
C TRP A 196 25.08 -19.46 -0.21
N CYS A 197 26.38 -19.60 -0.49
CA CYS A 197 27.00 -20.88 -0.74
C CYS A 197 28.16 -21.05 0.26
N PRO A 198 27.90 -21.62 1.44
CA PRO A 198 28.97 -21.95 2.38
C PRO A 198 29.81 -23.10 1.84
N ARG A 199 31.12 -23.00 2.07
CA ARG A 199 32.10 -24.07 1.85
C ARG A 199 32.41 -24.77 3.16
#